data_AF-A0A447RNS3-F1
#
_entry.id   AF-A0A447RNS3-F1
#
_cell.length_a   1.000
_cell.length_b   1.000
_cell.length_c   1.000
_cell.angle_alpha   90.00
_cell.angle_beta   90.00
_cell.angle_gamma   90.00
#
_symmetry.space_group_name_H-M   'P 1'
#
loop_
_entity.id
_entity.type
_entity.pdbx_description
1 polymer ?
#
loop_
_entity_poly.entity_id
_entity_poly.type
_entity_poly.pdbx_seq_one_letter_code
_entity_poly.pdbx_strand_id
1 'polypeptide(L)'
;MTTCTSRAAWLNLLRRLHFYIGLFIGPFIFVAALTGTLYVATPQLENWLYHDALHGLAEGTPQPLSAQIAVAEEATQGNLRLLAVRPAPALGETTRIMFADPGLGESESRAIFVDPIALRVKGDMTVYGTSGILPLRQWIDNMRIALWLLGDSGRLYSELAASWMWVAALGGIALWAMTRPKRRLNNALQNHRRLHVTLGWGLLVGMLLFSATGLTWSQWAGGNVDKMRAAFGWLTPQSIPSCMARCR
;
A
#
# COMPACT_ATOMS: atom_id res chain seq x y z
N MET A 1 37.26 -44.96 -3.77
CA MET A 1 37.20 -43.49 -3.92
C MET A 1 36.03 -43.15 -4.83
N THR A 2 34.91 -42.71 -4.25
CA THR A 2 33.73 -42.30 -5.02
C THR A 2 33.99 -40.94 -5.66
N THR A 3 34.15 -40.92 -6.98
CA THR A 3 34.16 -39.68 -7.76
C THR A 3 32.78 -39.05 -7.67
N CYS A 4 32.58 -38.17 -6.68
CA CYS A 4 31.47 -37.22 -6.72
C CYS A 4 31.63 -36.43 -8.01
N THR A 5 30.82 -36.76 -9.03
CA THR A 5 30.78 -36.02 -10.29
C THR A 5 30.64 -34.53 -9.97
N SER A 6 31.49 -33.68 -10.56
CA SER A 6 31.50 -32.22 -10.35
C SER A 6 30.09 -31.61 -10.39
N ARG A 7 29.21 -32.17 -11.23
CA ARG A 7 27.78 -31.84 -11.33
C ARG A 7 26.99 -32.04 -10.04
N ALA A 8 27.19 -33.14 -9.31
CA ALA A 8 26.50 -33.41 -8.04
C ALA A 8 26.97 -32.46 -6.93
N ALA A 9 28.25 -32.13 -6.91
CA ALA A 9 28.80 -31.12 -5.99
C ALA A 9 28.22 -29.73 -6.27
N TRP A 10 28.15 -29.32 -7.54
CA TRP A 10 27.56 -28.04 -7.95
C TRP A 10 26.08 -27.93 -7.62
N LEU A 11 25.30 -28.99 -7.86
CA LEU A 11 23.88 -29.03 -7.50
C LEU A 11 23.65 -28.92 -5.98
N ASN A 12 24.50 -29.56 -5.18
CA ASN A 12 24.45 -29.45 -3.72
C ASN A 12 24.82 -28.04 -3.24
N LEU A 13 25.82 -27.41 -3.86
CA LEU A 13 26.19 -26.01 -3.58
C LEU A 13 25.02 -25.07 -3.91
N LEU A 14 24.46 -25.17 -5.11
CA LEU A 14 23.31 -24.36 -5.53
C LEU A 14 22.11 -24.54 -4.59
N ARG A 15 21.83 -25.78 -4.16
CA ARG A 15 20.75 -26.05 -3.20
C ARG A 15 21.00 -25.37 -1.86
N ARG A 16 22.22 -25.47 -1.32
CA ARG A 16 22.59 -24.80 -0.06
C ARG A 16 22.52 -23.29 -0.20
N LEU A 17 23.05 -22.74 -1.29
CA LEU A 17 23.02 -21.31 -1.57
C LEU A 17 21.58 -20.79 -1.66
N HIS A 18 20.73 -21.41 -2.48
CA HIS A 18 19.32 -21.03 -2.59
C HIS A 18 18.59 -21.14 -1.25
N PHE A 19 18.86 -22.17 -0.45
CA PHE A 19 18.28 -22.33 0.88
C PHE A 19 18.71 -21.22 1.84
N TYR A 20 20.01 -20.90 1.92
CA TYR A 20 20.49 -19.84 2.82
C TYR A 20 20.02 -18.45 2.39
N ILE A 21 20.02 -18.16 1.09
CA ILE A 21 19.44 -16.92 0.57
C ILE A 21 17.95 -16.86 0.90
N GLY A 22 17.21 -17.95 0.68
CA GLY A 22 15.79 -18.02 0.98
C GLY A 22 15.48 -17.89 2.47
N LEU A 23 16.31 -18.45 3.35
CA LEU A 23 16.20 -18.29 4.80
C LEU A 23 16.50 -16.86 5.24
N PHE A 24 17.46 -16.21 4.58
CA PHE A 24 17.83 -14.82 4.85
C PHE A 24 16.76 -13.84 4.37
N ILE A 25 16.23 -14.00 3.15
CA ILE A 25 15.26 -13.07 2.53
C ILE A 25 13.80 -13.43 2.90
N GLY A 26 13.52 -14.67 3.27
CA GLY A 26 12.17 -15.16 3.55
C GLY A 26 11.41 -14.37 4.62
N PRO A 27 11.97 -14.13 5.81
CA PRO A 27 11.32 -13.32 6.85
C PRO A 27 11.02 -11.89 6.38
N PHE A 28 11.93 -11.31 5.60
CA PHE A 28 11.74 -9.99 5.01
C PHE A 28 10.56 -9.96 4.04
N ILE A 29 10.50 -10.89 3.08
CA ILE A 29 9.37 -10.99 2.14
C ILE A 29 8.06 -11.24 2.90
N PHE A 30 8.09 -12.05 3.96
CA PHE A 30 6.91 -12.32 4.77
C PHE A 30 6.37 -11.06 5.45
N VAL A 31 7.22 -10.31 6.16
CA VAL A 31 6.83 -9.06 6.82
C VAL A 31 6.40 -8.01 5.80
N ALA A 32 7.12 -7.90 4.67
CA ALA A 32 6.76 -7.04 3.55
C ALA A 32 5.36 -7.32 3.00
N ALA A 33 5.07 -8.59 2.72
CA ALA A 33 3.80 -9.02 2.19
C ALA A 33 2.68 -8.86 3.22
N LEU A 34 2.93 -9.18 4.49
CA LEU A 34 1.96 -9.05 5.57
C LEU A 34 1.57 -7.59 5.80
N THR A 35 2.56 -6.70 5.94
CA THR A 35 2.33 -5.27 6.13
C THR A 35 1.71 -4.62 4.89
N GLY A 36 2.12 -5.02 3.68
CA GLY A 36 1.50 -4.57 2.43
C GLY A 36 0.04 -5.01 2.30
N THR A 37 -0.27 -6.25 2.66
CA THR A 37 -1.66 -6.77 2.66
C THR A 37 -2.50 -6.02 3.69
N LEU A 38 -1.97 -5.80 4.88
CA LEU A 38 -2.64 -5.05 5.93
C LEU A 38 -2.93 -3.60 5.47
N TYR A 39 -1.97 -2.95 4.80
CA TYR A 39 -2.15 -1.60 4.24
C TYR A 39 -3.27 -1.53 3.19
N VAL A 40 -3.40 -2.55 2.33
CA VAL A 40 -4.48 -2.62 1.33
C VAL A 40 -5.84 -2.87 1.99
N ALA A 41 -5.87 -3.62 3.09
CA ALA A 41 -7.08 -3.89 3.87
C ALA A 41 -7.48 -2.73 4.81
N THR A 42 -6.63 -1.71 4.95
CA THR A 42 -6.87 -0.63 5.89
C THR A 42 -8.16 0.16 5.64
N PRO A 43 -8.56 0.53 4.41
CA PRO A 43 -9.82 1.24 4.19
C PRO A 43 -11.03 0.50 4.80
N GLN A 44 -11.06 -0.83 4.69
CA GLN A 44 -12.13 -1.67 5.23
C GLN A 44 -12.05 -1.74 6.75
N LEU A 45 -10.84 -1.87 7.32
CA LEU A 45 -10.63 -1.88 8.77
C LEU A 45 -10.99 -0.53 9.40
N GLU A 46 -10.62 0.58 8.76
CA GLU A 46 -10.94 1.94 9.20
C GLU A 46 -12.44 2.21 9.13
N ASN A 47 -13.11 1.75 8.07
CA ASN A 47 -14.55 1.90 7.96
C ASN A 47 -15.29 1.18 9.09
N TRP A 48 -14.77 0.03 9.53
CA TRP A 48 -15.33 -0.72 10.64
C TRP A 48 -14.98 -0.09 12.00
N LEU A 49 -13.70 0.25 12.23
CA LEU A 49 -13.21 0.79 13.50
C LEU A 49 -13.75 2.20 13.78
N TYR A 50 -13.83 3.05 12.76
CA TYR A 50 -14.28 4.43 12.84
C TYR A 50 -15.70 4.60 12.26
N HIS A 51 -16.49 3.53 12.23
CA HIS A 51 -17.84 3.54 11.67
C HIS A 51 -18.68 4.71 12.17
N ASP A 52 -18.68 4.96 13.49
CA ASP A 52 -19.50 6.01 14.10
C ASP A 52 -19.04 7.43 13.72
N ALA A 53 -17.76 7.61 13.42
CA ALA A 53 -17.18 8.87 12.99
C ALA A 53 -17.31 9.09 11.48
N LEU A 54 -17.36 8.03 10.68
CA LEU A 54 -17.44 8.09 9.21
C LEU A 54 -18.88 8.07 8.69
N HIS A 55 -19.82 7.48 9.44
CA HIS A 55 -21.20 7.33 9.05
C HIS A 55 -22.17 8.19 9.89
N GLY A 56 -23.01 8.93 9.18
CA GLY A 56 -24.07 9.77 9.72
C GLY A 56 -25.47 9.25 9.40
N LEU A 57 -26.46 10.14 9.48
CA LEU A 57 -27.81 9.85 9.01
C LEU A 57 -27.81 9.64 7.48
N ALA A 58 -28.46 8.58 7.03
CA ALA A 58 -28.63 8.26 5.62
C ALA A 58 -29.85 8.96 4.97
N GLU A 59 -30.77 9.46 5.81
CA GLU A 59 -32.02 10.08 5.37
C GLU A 59 -32.11 11.53 5.87
N GLY A 60 -32.59 12.42 4.99
CA GLY A 60 -32.78 13.85 5.27
C GLY A 60 -32.14 14.75 4.22
N THR A 61 -32.26 16.06 4.43
CA THR A 61 -31.66 17.07 3.55
C THR A 61 -30.34 17.54 4.14
N PRO A 62 -29.20 17.38 3.42
CA PRO A 62 -27.91 17.92 3.85
C PRO A 62 -27.98 19.44 4.02
N GLN A 63 -27.46 19.91 5.15
CA GLN A 63 -27.34 21.32 5.48
C GLN A 63 -26.17 21.96 4.71
N PRO A 64 -26.16 23.30 4.50
CA PRO A 64 -25.09 23.96 3.75
C PRO A 64 -23.73 23.76 4.40
N LEU A 65 -22.68 23.71 3.57
CA LEU A 65 -21.31 23.48 4.04
C LEU A 65 -20.83 24.54 5.03
N SER A 66 -21.31 25.78 4.91
CA SER A 66 -21.02 26.86 5.87
C SER A 66 -21.52 26.54 7.29
N ALA A 67 -22.71 25.93 7.42
CA ALA A 67 -23.23 25.50 8.72
C ALA A 67 -22.40 24.35 9.29
N GLN A 68 -21.94 23.43 8.44
CA GLN A 68 -21.07 22.33 8.86
C GLN A 68 -19.69 22.83 9.33
N ILE A 69 -19.12 23.82 8.63
CA ILE A 69 -17.87 24.48 9.02
C ILE A 69 -18.05 25.19 10.36
N ALA A 70 -19.14 25.94 10.55
CA ALA A 70 -19.40 26.64 11.81
C ALA A 70 -19.46 25.68 13.02
N VAL A 71 -20.12 24.52 12.88
CA VAL A 71 -20.16 23.49 13.92
C VAL A 71 -18.75 22.95 14.23
N ALA A 72 -17.92 22.77 13.21
CA ALA A 72 -16.55 22.29 13.40
C ALA A 72 -15.62 23.36 14.01
N GLU A 73 -15.82 24.64 13.67
CA GLU A 73 -15.14 25.77 14.30
C GLU A 73 -15.53 25.89 15.77
N GLU A 74 -16.81 25.74 16.11
CA GLU A 74 -17.28 25.72 17.50
C GLU A 74 -16.64 24.58 18.29
N ALA A 75 -16.56 23.38 17.70
CA ALA A 75 -15.92 22.22 18.31
C ALA A 75 -14.42 22.41 18.57
N THR A 76 -13.75 23.26 17.79
CA THR A 76 -12.33 23.62 17.94
C THR A 76 -12.13 24.96 18.69
N GLN A 77 -13.19 25.51 19.28
CA GLN A 77 -13.20 26.79 19.99
C GLN A 77 -12.80 27.99 19.11
N GLY A 78 -12.86 27.86 17.78
CA GLY A 78 -12.49 28.90 16.81
C GLY A 78 -11.01 29.25 16.77
N ASN A 79 -10.15 28.49 17.45
CA ASN A 79 -8.74 28.81 17.64
C ASN A 79 -7.83 28.23 16.56
N LEU A 80 -8.35 27.34 15.72
CA LEU A 80 -7.55 26.62 14.73
C LEU A 80 -7.81 27.13 13.31
N ARG A 81 -6.75 27.21 12.51
CA ARG A 81 -6.85 27.67 11.11
C ARG A 81 -7.43 26.55 10.24
N LEU A 82 -8.50 26.84 9.51
CA LEU A 82 -9.06 25.91 8.52
C LEU A 82 -8.05 25.62 7.41
N LEU A 83 -7.77 24.33 7.16
CA LEU A 83 -6.86 23.88 6.10
C LEU A 83 -7.62 23.42 4.86
N ALA A 84 -8.58 22.51 5.05
CA ALA A 84 -9.29 21.90 3.95
C ALA A 84 -10.62 21.30 4.42
N VAL A 85 -11.59 21.30 3.51
CA VAL A 85 -12.91 20.70 3.73
C VAL A 85 -13.12 19.63 2.67
N ARG A 86 -13.52 18.43 3.10
CA ARG A 86 -13.92 17.34 2.23
C ARG A 86 -15.40 17.04 2.50
N PRO A 87 -16.31 17.54 1.65
CA PRO A 87 -17.73 17.24 1.75
C PRO A 87 -17.97 15.74 1.75
N ALA A 88 -19.03 15.30 2.44
CA ALA A 88 -19.52 13.94 2.35
C ALA A 88 -19.77 13.55 0.87
N PRO A 89 -19.13 12.48 0.36
CA PRO A 89 -19.29 12.09 -1.04
C PRO A 89 -20.65 11.43 -1.32
N ALA A 90 -21.31 10.89 -0.30
CA ALA A 90 -22.64 10.29 -0.38
C ALA A 90 -23.46 10.59 0.88
N LEU A 91 -24.79 10.43 0.78
CA LEU A 91 -25.69 10.45 1.94
C LEU A 91 -25.32 9.30 2.89
N GLY A 92 -25.37 9.55 4.20
CA GLY A 92 -24.91 8.59 5.21
C GLY A 92 -23.41 8.65 5.51
N GLU A 93 -22.64 9.49 4.81
CA GLU A 93 -21.24 9.78 5.15
C GLU A 93 -21.08 11.16 5.80
N THR A 94 -20.02 11.32 6.57
CA THR A 94 -19.70 12.59 7.25
C THR A 94 -18.80 13.49 6.42
N THR A 95 -19.01 14.80 6.54
CA THR A 95 -18.08 15.81 6.02
C THR A 95 -16.86 15.89 6.94
N ARG A 96 -15.67 15.92 6.35
CA ARG A 96 -14.41 16.04 7.08
C ARG A 96 -13.86 17.45 6.95
N ILE A 97 -13.65 18.12 8.07
CA ILE A 97 -13.14 19.48 8.13
C ILE A 97 -11.80 19.43 8.87
N MET A 98 -10.73 19.82 8.18
CA MET A 98 -9.36 19.70 8.68
C MET A 98 -8.82 21.06 9.11
N PHE A 99 -8.22 21.11 10.28
CA PHE A 99 -7.64 22.30 10.89
C PHE A 99 -6.15 22.11 11.16
N ALA A 100 -5.40 23.21 11.04
CA ALA A 100 -4.00 23.28 11.46
C ALA A 100 -3.95 23.46 12.97
N ASP A 101 -3.46 22.45 13.68
CA ASP A 101 -3.22 22.51 15.11
C ASP A 101 -1.73 22.78 15.35
N PRO A 102 -1.34 23.89 16.03
CA PRO A 102 0.06 24.18 16.36
C PRO A 102 0.74 23.10 17.21
N GLY A 103 -0.04 22.25 17.89
CA GLY A 103 0.48 21.11 18.66
C GLY A 103 0.78 19.85 17.84
N LEU A 104 0.45 19.83 16.55
CA LEU A 104 0.64 18.69 15.64
C LEU A 104 1.78 18.96 14.64
N GLY A 105 2.39 17.89 14.09
CA GLY A 105 3.50 18.02 13.13
C GLY A 105 3.09 18.65 11.78
N GLU A 106 4.06 19.06 10.94
CA GLU A 106 3.79 19.76 9.67
C GLU A 106 2.88 19.00 8.68
N SER A 107 2.84 17.67 8.79
CA SER A 107 1.99 16.80 7.97
C SER A 107 0.80 16.22 8.73
N GLU A 108 0.55 16.69 9.95
CA GLU A 108 -0.59 16.28 10.78
C GLU A 108 -1.58 17.44 10.89
N SER A 109 -2.86 17.10 10.83
CA SER A 109 -3.95 18.06 11.00
C SER A 109 -5.04 17.44 11.84
N ARG A 110 -5.80 18.26 12.54
CA ARG A 110 -6.94 17.79 13.32
C ARG A 110 -8.18 17.77 12.43
N ALA A 111 -8.80 16.62 12.25
CA ALA A 111 -10.00 16.46 11.46
C ALA A 111 -11.23 16.29 12.35
N ILE A 112 -12.21 17.17 12.13
CA ILE A 112 -13.54 17.08 12.72
C ILE A 112 -14.48 16.48 11.69
N PHE A 113 -15.17 15.43 12.09
CA PHE A 113 -16.14 14.71 11.28
C PHE A 113 -17.53 15.19 11.66
N VAL A 114 -18.26 15.78 10.72
CA VAL A 114 -19.58 16.38 10.94
C VAL A 114 -20.61 15.65 10.09
N ASP A 115 -21.71 15.25 10.73
CA ASP A 115 -22.89 14.75 10.02
C ASP A 115 -23.56 15.92 9.27
N PRO A 116 -23.66 15.86 7.92
CA PRO A 116 -24.20 16.96 7.13
C PRO A 116 -25.71 17.15 7.34
N ILE A 117 -26.44 16.15 7.84
CA ILE A 117 -27.89 16.22 8.08
C ILE A 117 -28.17 16.62 9.52
N ALA A 118 -27.56 15.92 10.49
CA ALA A 118 -27.79 16.17 11.91
C ALA A 118 -27.06 17.42 12.43
N LEU A 119 -26.08 17.96 11.70
CA LEU A 119 -25.17 19.02 12.15
C LEU A 119 -24.53 18.71 13.51
N ARG A 120 -24.09 17.46 13.66
CA ARG A 120 -23.42 16.98 14.88
C ARG A 120 -22.00 16.54 14.57
N VAL A 121 -21.09 16.83 15.51
CA VAL A 121 -19.74 16.26 15.48
C VAL A 121 -19.84 14.78 15.83
N LYS A 122 -19.32 13.95 14.95
CA LYS A 122 -19.32 12.48 15.02
C LYS A 122 -17.96 11.93 15.42
N GLY A 123 -16.89 12.69 15.18
CA GLY A 123 -15.55 12.32 15.57
C GLY A 123 -14.57 13.48 15.50
N ASP A 124 -13.51 13.36 16.29
CA ASP A 124 -12.39 14.29 16.34
C ASP A 124 -11.11 13.46 16.42
N MET A 125 -10.28 13.55 15.39
CA MET A 125 -9.07 12.74 15.29
C MET A 125 -7.98 13.42 14.48
N THR A 126 -6.74 13.08 14.79
CA THR A 126 -5.58 13.48 14.00
C THR A 126 -5.56 12.74 12.68
N VAL A 127 -5.40 13.46 11.58
CA VAL A 127 -5.24 12.90 10.23
C VAL A 127 -3.95 13.36 9.60
N TYR A 128 -3.37 12.51 8.76
CA TYR A 128 -2.07 12.74 8.15
C TYR A 128 -2.17 13.08 6.66
N GLY A 129 -1.34 14.04 6.24
CA GLY A 129 -1.21 14.50 4.87
C GLY A 129 -2.43 15.26 4.33
N THR A 130 -2.33 15.67 3.07
CA THR A 130 -3.38 16.45 2.38
C THR A 130 -4.65 15.63 2.09
N SER A 131 -4.52 14.30 2.07
CA SER A 131 -5.64 13.37 1.89
C SER A 131 -6.41 13.11 3.19
N GLY A 132 -5.88 13.51 4.35
CA GLY A 132 -6.47 13.25 5.65
C GLY A 132 -6.55 11.75 5.94
N ILE A 133 -5.41 11.07 5.86
CA ILE A 133 -5.28 9.64 6.18
C ILE A 133 -5.62 9.43 7.66
N LEU A 134 -6.46 8.45 7.93
CA LEU A 134 -6.92 8.13 9.29
C LEU A 134 -5.78 7.51 10.12
N PRO A 135 -5.86 7.56 11.47
CA PRO A 135 -4.78 7.16 12.35
C PRO A 135 -4.29 5.71 12.15
N LEU A 136 -5.19 4.77 11.87
CA LEU A 136 -4.84 3.35 11.70
C LEU A 136 -3.93 3.14 10.48
N ARG A 137 -4.27 3.72 9.33
CA ARG A 137 -3.43 3.64 8.13
C ARG A 137 -2.10 4.32 8.33
N GLN A 138 -2.07 5.47 9.00
CA GLN A 138 -0.82 6.12 9.33
C GLN A 138 0.04 5.24 10.24
N TRP A 139 -0.56 4.58 11.23
CA TRP A 139 0.15 3.67 12.11
C TRP A 139 0.70 2.46 11.36
N ILE A 140 -0.09 1.83 10.48
CA ILE A 140 0.38 0.72 9.63
C ILE A 140 1.50 1.18 8.70
N ASP A 141 1.38 2.37 8.11
CA ASP A 141 2.40 2.91 7.23
C ASP A 141 3.68 3.24 8.00
N ASN A 142 3.58 3.86 9.18
CA ASN A 142 4.69 4.10 10.06
C ASN A 142 5.36 2.81 10.52
N MET A 143 4.60 1.77 10.87
CA MET A 143 5.16 0.46 11.21
C MET A 143 5.88 -0.16 10.02
N ARG A 144 5.26 -0.11 8.84
CA ARG A 144 5.86 -0.56 7.58
C ARG A 144 7.19 0.16 7.41
N ILE A 145 7.18 1.49 7.29
CA ILE A 145 8.34 2.37 7.16
C ILE A 145 9.39 2.09 8.25
N ALA A 146 9.02 2.07 9.52
CA ALA A 146 9.93 1.86 10.65
C ALA A 146 10.56 0.46 10.68
N LEU A 147 9.87 -0.58 10.20
CA LEU A 147 10.45 -1.92 10.02
C LEU A 147 11.51 -1.92 8.90
N TRP A 148 11.32 -1.12 7.84
CA TRP A 148 12.36 -0.92 6.82
C TRP A 148 13.47 0.03 7.30
N LEU A 149 13.13 0.96 8.20
CA LEU A 149 13.98 1.98 8.82
C LEU A 149 14.31 1.63 10.29
N LEU A 150 14.75 0.39 10.55
CA LEU A 150 15.52 0.03 11.76
C LEU A 150 16.90 0.75 11.78
N GLY A 151 16.91 2.06 11.48
CA GLY A 151 18.07 2.84 11.11
C GLY A 151 18.69 2.40 9.78
N ASP A 152 19.98 2.67 9.63
CA ASP A 152 20.76 2.28 8.44
C ASP A 152 20.82 0.75 8.23
N SER A 153 20.64 -0.05 9.29
CA SER A 153 20.73 -1.51 9.22
C SER A 153 19.58 -2.15 8.44
N GLY A 154 18.35 -1.67 8.63
CA GLY A 154 17.18 -2.12 7.88
C GLY A 154 17.28 -1.76 6.39
N ARG A 155 17.79 -0.55 6.09
CA ARG A 155 18.05 -0.10 4.72
C ARG A 155 19.06 -1.02 4.02
N LEU A 156 20.23 -1.25 4.61
CA LEU A 156 21.25 -2.17 4.09
C LEU A 156 20.72 -3.59 3.89
N TYR A 157 19.95 -4.10 4.86
CA TYR A 157 19.35 -5.42 4.76
C TYR A 157 18.32 -5.49 3.61
N SER A 158 17.49 -4.47 3.44
CA SER A 158 16.51 -4.40 2.37
C SER A 158 17.14 -4.29 0.98
N GLU A 159 18.22 -3.52 0.84
CA GLU A 159 19.00 -3.39 -0.39
C GLU A 159 19.71 -4.71 -0.75
N LEU A 160 20.26 -5.39 0.26
CA LEU A 160 20.87 -6.70 0.08
C LEU A 160 19.82 -7.75 -0.30
N ALA A 161 18.68 -7.77 0.38
CA ALA A 161 17.57 -8.67 0.04
C ALA A 161 17.06 -8.42 -1.37
N ALA A 162 16.91 -7.16 -1.78
CA ALA A 162 16.49 -6.78 -3.13
C ALA A 162 17.50 -7.23 -4.20
N SER A 163 18.79 -6.97 -3.98
CA SER A 163 19.86 -7.34 -4.93
C SER A 163 20.06 -8.85 -5.06
N TRP A 164 19.72 -9.64 -4.03
CA TRP A 164 19.83 -11.10 -4.06
C TRP A 164 18.54 -11.82 -4.47
N MET A 165 17.42 -11.08 -4.59
CA MET A 165 16.12 -11.65 -4.91
C MET A 165 16.10 -12.35 -6.27
N TRP A 166 16.71 -11.73 -7.29
CA TRP A 166 16.79 -12.32 -8.63
C TRP A 166 17.71 -13.56 -8.64
N VAL A 167 18.78 -13.56 -7.84
CA VAL A 167 19.67 -14.73 -7.66
C VAL A 167 18.89 -15.89 -7.04
N ALA A 168 18.09 -15.62 -6.01
CA ALA A 168 17.22 -16.61 -5.38
C ALA A 168 16.20 -17.17 -6.39
N ALA A 169 15.56 -16.30 -7.17
CA ALA A 169 14.57 -16.67 -8.17
C ALA A 169 15.17 -17.54 -9.29
N LEU A 170 16.25 -17.10 -9.92
CA LEU A 170 16.95 -17.87 -10.96
C LEU A 170 17.51 -19.17 -10.41
N GLY A 171 18.08 -19.16 -9.21
CA GLY A 171 18.54 -20.35 -8.51
C GLY A 171 17.43 -21.35 -8.27
N GLY A 172 16.24 -20.88 -7.88
CA GLY A 172 15.04 -21.71 -7.71
C GLY A 172 14.57 -22.35 -9.02
N ILE A 173 14.52 -21.57 -10.11
CA ILE A 173 14.14 -22.05 -11.46
C ILE A 173 15.15 -23.11 -11.95
N ALA A 174 16.45 -22.83 -11.82
CA ALA A 174 17.52 -23.74 -12.23
C ALA A 174 17.44 -25.06 -11.45
N LEU A 175 17.29 -24.99 -10.12
CA LEU A 175 17.13 -26.18 -9.28
C LEU A 175 15.87 -26.96 -9.63
N TRP A 176 14.75 -26.27 -9.88
CA TRP A 176 13.50 -26.91 -10.31
C TRP A 176 13.69 -27.66 -11.62
N ALA A 177 14.28 -27.04 -12.63
CA ALA A 177 14.53 -27.64 -13.95
C ALA A 177 15.49 -28.85 -13.86
N MET A 178 16.55 -28.74 -13.06
CA MET A 178 17.59 -29.77 -12.95
C MET A 178 17.21 -30.94 -12.05
N THR A 179 16.34 -30.73 -11.06
CA THR A 179 15.99 -31.76 -10.05
C THR A 179 14.57 -32.32 -10.21
N ARG A 180 13.87 -31.99 -11.31
CA ARG A 180 12.49 -32.43 -11.57
C ARG A 180 12.35 -33.95 -11.41
N PRO A 181 11.48 -34.45 -10.52
CA PRO A 181 11.36 -35.87 -10.27
C PRO A 181 10.66 -36.54 -11.45
N LYS A 182 11.29 -37.58 -12.03
CA LYS A 182 10.72 -38.36 -13.13
C LYS A 182 9.51 -39.22 -12.70
N ARG A 183 9.33 -39.45 -11.39
CA ARG A 183 8.25 -40.28 -10.83
C ARG A 183 7.57 -39.55 -9.67
N ARG A 184 6.24 -39.57 -9.64
CA ARG A 184 5.45 -39.01 -8.52
C ARG A 184 5.41 -40.05 -7.40
N LEU A 185 6.13 -39.78 -6.31
CA LEU A 185 5.96 -40.52 -5.06
C LEU A 185 5.14 -39.66 -4.11
N ASN A 186 4.34 -40.30 -3.27
CA ASN A 186 3.50 -39.64 -2.27
C ASN A 186 4.19 -39.79 -0.91
N ASN A 187 5.03 -38.83 -0.56
CA ASN A 187 5.78 -38.79 0.70
C ASN A 187 5.82 -37.33 1.20
N ALA A 188 5.89 -37.12 2.52
CA ALA A 188 5.87 -35.81 3.18
C ALA A 188 6.92 -34.85 2.61
N LEU A 189 8.16 -35.33 2.40
CA LEU A 189 9.24 -34.53 1.80
C LEU A 189 8.90 -34.06 0.37
N GLN A 190 8.27 -34.92 -0.43
CA GLN A 190 7.87 -34.57 -1.78
C GLN A 190 6.65 -33.63 -1.77
N ASN A 191 5.81 -33.68 -0.73
CA ASN A 191 4.69 -32.76 -0.56
C ASN A 191 5.16 -31.35 -0.18
N HIS A 192 6.06 -31.21 0.81
CA HIS A 192 6.70 -29.92 1.12
C HIS A 192 7.42 -29.31 -0.08
N ARG A 193 8.11 -30.15 -0.85
CA ARG A 193 8.74 -29.70 -2.10
C ARG A 193 7.72 -29.21 -3.13
N ARG A 194 6.58 -29.90 -3.29
CA ARG A 194 5.51 -29.47 -4.20
C ARG A 194 4.93 -28.13 -3.75
N LEU A 195 4.62 -27.99 -2.45
CA LEU A 195 4.15 -26.73 -1.87
C LEU A 195 5.14 -25.59 -2.15
N HIS A 196 6.43 -25.80 -1.86
CA HIS A 196 7.46 -24.80 -2.12
C HIS A 196 7.58 -24.43 -3.61
N VAL A 197 7.49 -25.40 -4.52
CA VAL A 197 7.51 -25.13 -5.97
C VAL A 197 6.25 -24.38 -6.42
N THR A 198 5.07 -24.76 -5.96
CA THR A 198 3.81 -24.08 -6.31
C THR A 198 3.80 -22.65 -5.77
N LEU A 199 4.18 -22.45 -4.50
CA LEU A 199 4.33 -21.12 -3.91
C LEU A 199 5.41 -20.31 -4.63
N GLY A 200 6.54 -20.93 -4.98
CA GLY A 200 7.63 -20.27 -5.71
C GLY A 200 7.21 -19.79 -7.10
N TRP A 201 6.43 -20.58 -7.85
CA TRP A 201 5.85 -20.14 -9.12
C TRP A 201 4.84 -19.01 -8.95
N GLY A 202 3.95 -19.11 -7.95
CA GLY A 202 3.01 -18.04 -7.64
C GLY A 202 3.73 -16.72 -7.30
N LEU A 203 4.78 -16.78 -6.48
CA LEU A 203 5.57 -15.63 -6.08
C LEU A 203 6.36 -15.05 -7.25
N LEU A 204 6.94 -15.88 -8.12
CA LEU A 204 7.62 -15.45 -9.34
C LEU A 204 6.67 -14.70 -10.28
N VAL A 205 5.48 -15.25 -10.53
CA VAL A 205 4.46 -14.59 -11.36
C VAL A 205 4.03 -13.26 -10.74
N GLY A 206 3.76 -13.23 -9.43
CA GLY A 206 3.45 -11.99 -8.71
C GLY A 206 4.56 -10.94 -8.84
N MET A 207 5.82 -11.34 -8.73
CA MET A 207 6.98 -10.46 -8.84
C MET A 207 7.17 -9.91 -10.27
N LEU A 208 6.91 -10.74 -11.30
CA LEU A 208 6.93 -10.32 -12.70
C LEU A 208 5.81 -9.32 -13.01
N LEU A 209 4.59 -9.59 -12.52
CA LEU A 209 3.47 -8.66 -12.65
C LEU A 209 3.78 -7.33 -11.94
N PHE A 210 4.31 -7.39 -10.72
CA PHE A 210 4.67 -6.20 -9.96
C PHE A 210 5.76 -5.38 -10.68
N SER A 211 6.75 -6.05 -11.26
CA SER A 211 7.81 -5.41 -12.05
C SER A 211 7.25 -4.77 -13.32
N ALA A 212 6.35 -5.45 -14.03
CA ALA A 212 5.68 -4.90 -15.20
C ALA A 212 4.84 -3.66 -14.85
N THR A 213 4.08 -3.70 -13.75
CA THR A 213 3.37 -2.51 -13.25
C THR A 213 4.33 -1.43 -12.79
N GLY A 214 5.43 -1.75 -12.11
CA GLY A 214 6.44 -0.77 -11.69
C GLY A 214 7.09 -0.04 -12.87
N LEU A 215 7.30 -0.75 -13.99
CA LEU A 215 7.77 -0.14 -15.23
C LEU A 215 6.77 0.87 -15.78
N THR A 216 5.45 0.66 -15.66
CA THR A 216 4.44 1.65 -16.09
C THR A 216 4.50 2.96 -15.30
N TRP A 217 5.05 2.96 -14.09
CA TRP A 217 5.28 4.16 -13.27
C TRP A 217 6.72 4.69 -13.35
N SER A 218 7.61 4.00 -14.07
CA SER A 218 8.98 4.49 -14.28
C SER A 218 8.99 5.68 -15.23
N GLN A 219 9.92 6.62 -15.06
CA GLN A 219 10.00 7.81 -15.91
C GLN A 219 10.09 7.49 -17.41
N TRP A 220 10.76 6.38 -17.77
CA TRP A 220 11.01 6.02 -19.17
C TRP A 220 9.85 5.26 -19.82
N ALA A 221 9.29 4.26 -19.14
CA ALA A 221 8.14 3.51 -19.68
C ALA A 221 6.80 4.23 -19.43
N GLY A 222 6.66 5.00 -18.34
CA GLY A 222 5.51 5.87 -18.09
C GLY A 222 5.32 6.92 -19.18
N GLY A 223 6.40 7.57 -19.62
CA GLY A 223 6.35 8.51 -20.76
C GLY A 223 5.95 7.86 -22.10
N ASN A 224 6.17 6.55 -22.26
CA ASN A 224 5.71 5.81 -23.45
C ASN A 224 4.23 5.41 -23.33
N VAL A 225 3.77 5.04 -22.13
CA VAL A 225 2.35 4.80 -21.82
C VAL A 225 1.54 6.09 -21.94
N ASP A 226 2.09 7.24 -21.55
CA ASP A 226 1.48 8.56 -21.76
C ASP A 226 1.25 8.87 -23.23
N LYS A 227 2.23 8.59 -24.09
CA LYS A 227 2.11 8.74 -25.54
C LYS A 227 1.05 7.80 -26.12
N MET A 228 0.96 6.56 -25.64
CA MET A 228 -0.10 5.63 -26.05
C MET A 228 -1.48 6.09 -25.58
N ARG A 229 -1.63 6.53 -24.33
CA ARG A 229 -2.90 7.08 -23.81
C ARG A 229 -3.36 8.31 -24.58
N ALA A 230 -2.43 9.20 -24.93
CA ALA A 230 -2.70 10.35 -25.78
C ALA A 230 -3.15 9.94 -27.19
N ALA A 231 -2.53 8.92 -27.78
CA ALA A 231 -2.91 8.40 -29.10
C ALA A 231 -4.29 7.70 -29.12
N PHE A 232 -4.68 7.05 -28.02
CA PHE A 232 -5.98 6.38 -27.89
C PHE A 232 -7.09 7.26 -27.28
N GLY A 233 -6.79 8.54 -26.97
CA GLY A 233 -7.76 9.46 -26.39
C GLY A 233 -8.21 9.12 -24.97
N TRP A 234 -7.44 8.29 -24.23
CA TRP A 234 -7.73 7.86 -22.87
C TRP A 234 -7.21 8.85 -21.82
N LEU A 235 -7.35 10.15 -22.10
CA LEU A 235 -7.01 11.21 -21.16
C LEU A 235 -8.25 11.54 -20.33
N THR A 236 -8.08 11.71 -19.02
CA THR A 236 -9.13 12.23 -18.14
C THR A 236 -9.52 13.63 -18.61
N PRO A 237 -10.80 13.90 -18.92
CA PRO A 237 -11.24 15.24 -19.31
C PRO A 237 -10.85 16.22 -18.21
N GLN A 238 -9.99 17.17 -18.57
CA GLN A 238 -9.64 18.27 -17.67
C GLN A 238 -10.86 19.18 -17.61
N SER A 239 -11.39 19.42 -16.41
CA SER A 239 -12.40 20.47 -16.21
C SER A 239 -11.74 21.81 -16.51
N ILE A 240 -11.99 22.36 -17.70
CA ILE A 240 -11.64 23.74 -18.03
C ILE A 240 -12.42 24.63 -17.04
N PRO A 241 -11.76 25.49 -16.25
CA PRO A 241 -12.47 26.49 -15.48
C PRO A 241 -13.16 27.44 -16.48
N SER A 242 -14.46 27.24 -16.70
CA SER A 242 -15.30 28.14 -17.47
C SER A 242 -15.57 29.39 -16.62
N CYS A 243 -14.54 30.19 -16.38
CA CYS A 243 -14.65 31.47 -15.71
C CYS A 243 -13.68 32.48 -16.33
N MET A 244 -13.71 32.60 -17.67
CA MET A 244 -13.04 33.68 -18.40
C MET A 244 -13.78 34.05 -19.71
N ALA A 245 -15.11 33.89 -19.73
CA ALA A 245 -15.95 34.20 -20.91
C ALA A 245 -16.93 35.37 -20.68
N ARG A 246 -16.68 36.26 -19.71
CA ARG A 246 -17.51 37.46 -19.55
C ARG A 246 -16.80 38.61 -18.82
N CYS A 247 -15.72 39.13 -19.41
CA CYS A 247 -15.23 40.49 -19.14
C CYS A 247 -14.38 41.00 -20.32
N ARG A 248 -15.04 41.32 -21.44
CA ARG A 248 -14.87 42.53 -22.26
C ARG A 248 -15.67 42.39 -23.54
#